data_AF-A0A242N4E9-F1
#
_entry.id   AF-A0A242N4E9-F1
#
_cell.length_a   1.000
_cell.length_b   1.000
_cell.length_c   1.000
_cell.angle_alpha   90.00
_cell.angle_beta   90.00
_cell.angle_gamma   90.00
#
_symmetry.space_group_name_H-M   'P 1'
#
loop_
_entity.id
_entity.type
_entity.pdbx_description
1 polymer ?
#
loop_
_entity_poly.entity_id
_entity_poly.type
_entity_poly.pdbx_seq_one_letter_code
_entity_poly.pdbx_strand_id
1 'polypeptide(L)'
;MIDTPVRPLRKFYDFIREHRVRLTEQWIKAVFGDVDLVGADKLTYEQLADHLPGILDGLCAALDVEDLDRVEPAIERDARSHGLVRWRQGYRIEELVRELDLFHQALADALEKFADQDSTFTRHHEGRARRLVAETLSMVALTSIKEVVSERNRKIDEYTGRLERANHELTLKQRLVSDLYESRMQITRSVVHDLRNFLNAFSIALQLVSRAPLKADVALTMATRQAADMKELVDQMVEYSVVLGDAAPLTLEQV
;
A
#
# COMPACT_ATOMS: atom_id res chain seq x y z
N MET A 1 13.18 -57.66 21.45
CA MET A 1 13.46 -56.41 20.72
C MET A 1 12.93 -56.57 19.32
N ILE A 2 11.86 -55.83 18.99
CA ILE A 2 11.23 -55.90 17.66
C ILE A 2 12.07 -55.00 16.75
N ASP A 3 12.86 -55.62 15.89
CA ASP A 3 13.65 -54.95 14.86
C ASP A 3 12.66 -54.29 13.89
N THR A 4 12.44 -52.99 14.07
CA THR A 4 11.51 -52.24 13.23
C THR A 4 12.20 -52.08 11.88
N PRO A 5 11.60 -52.54 10.77
CA PRO A 5 12.25 -52.49 9.46
C PRO A 5 12.65 -51.05 9.17
N VAL A 6 13.96 -50.80 9.10
CA VAL A 6 14.50 -49.47 8.80
C VAL A 6 13.99 -49.07 7.43
N ARG A 7 13.11 -48.07 7.39
CA ARG A 7 12.57 -47.54 6.13
C ARG A 7 13.67 -46.74 5.44
N PRO A 8 14.09 -47.08 4.22
CA PRO A 8 15.17 -46.37 3.53
C PRO A 8 14.94 -44.85 3.37
N LEU A 9 13.69 -44.41 3.27
CA LEU A 9 13.33 -42.98 3.26
C LEU A 9 13.54 -42.31 4.62
N ARG A 10 13.36 -43.06 5.73
CA ARG A 10 13.65 -42.57 7.07
C ARG A 10 15.14 -42.33 7.29
N LYS A 11 16.01 -43.15 6.69
CA LYS A 11 17.45 -42.89 6.71
C LYS A 11 17.82 -41.60 5.96
N PHE A 12 17.16 -41.32 4.84
CA PHE A 12 17.34 -40.05 4.13
C PHE A 12 16.84 -38.86 4.97
N TYR A 13 15.71 -39.01 5.66
CA TYR A 13 15.24 -38.05 6.66
C TYR A 13 16.31 -37.79 7.74
N ASP A 14 16.89 -38.85 8.32
CA ASP A 14 17.91 -38.73 9.36
C ASP A 14 19.16 -38.01 8.81
N PHE A 15 19.55 -38.33 7.57
CA PHE A 15 20.65 -37.67 6.87
C PHE A 15 20.41 -36.16 6.70
N ILE A 16 19.20 -35.74 6.26
CA ILE A 16 18.84 -34.32 6.14
C ILE A 16 18.94 -33.63 7.50
N ARG A 17 18.41 -34.26 8.56
CA ARG A 17 18.43 -33.68 9.90
C ARG A 17 19.84 -33.51 10.46
N GLU A 18 20.70 -34.50 10.27
CA GLU A 18 22.10 -34.45 10.67
C GLU A 18 22.87 -33.36 9.91
N HIS A 19 22.59 -33.19 8.62
CA HIS A 19 23.29 -32.26 7.74
C HIS A 19 22.61 -30.89 7.61
N ARG A 20 21.58 -30.61 8.41
CA ARG A 20 20.73 -29.42 8.29
C ARG A 20 21.53 -28.11 8.25
N VAL A 21 22.47 -27.93 9.18
CA VAL A 21 23.29 -26.72 9.25
C VAL A 21 24.07 -26.53 7.95
N ARG A 22 24.73 -27.61 7.48
CA ARG A 22 25.50 -27.58 6.23
C ARG A 22 24.62 -27.31 5.02
N LEU A 23 23.41 -27.88 4.95
CA LEU A 23 22.45 -27.64 3.88
C LEU A 23 21.99 -26.18 3.86
N THR A 24 21.69 -25.63 5.04
CA THR A 24 21.35 -24.21 5.19
C THR A 24 22.50 -23.32 4.72
N GLU A 25 23.73 -23.57 5.15
CA GLU A 25 24.90 -22.78 4.72
C GLU A 25 25.15 -22.87 3.20
N GLN A 26 24.99 -24.06 2.61
CA GLN A 26 25.12 -24.26 1.16
C GLN A 26 24.08 -23.47 0.38
N TRP A 27 22.82 -23.54 0.82
CA TRP A 27 21.74 -22.77 0.22
C TRP A 27 21.94 -21.27 0.39
N ILE A 28 22.30 -20.79 1.58
CA ILE A 28 22.58 -19.36 1.83
C ILE A 28 23.70 -18.86 0.92
N LYS A 29 24.76 -19.64 0.77
CA LYS A 29 25.86 -19.30 -0.13
C LYS A 29 25.40 -19.23 -1.59
N ALA A 30 24.51 -20.13 -2.02
CA ALA A 30 23.93 -20.08 -3.35
C ALA A 30 23.06 -18.84 -3.53
N VAL A 31 22.23 -18.49 -2.53
CA VAL A 31 21.37 -17.31 -2.54
C VAL A 31 22.19 -16.02 -2.65
N PHE A 32 23.20 -15.81 -1.80
CA PHE A 32 24.08 -14.63 -1.89
C PHE A 32 25.00 -14.63 -3.13
N GLY A 33 25.19 -15.79 -3.77
CA GLY A 33 25.97 -15.90 -5.00
C GLY A 33 25.15 -15.64 -6.27
N ASP A 34 23.83 -15.54 -6.16
CA ASP A 34 22.92 -15.39 -7.29
C ASP A 34 22.63 -13.92 -7.58
N VAL A 35 23.03 -13.46 -8.77
CA VAL A 35 22.91 -12.06 -9.20
C VAL A 35 21.46 -11.59 -9.35
N ASP A 36 20.50 -12.51 -9.46
CA ASP A 36 19.08 -12.19 -9.62
C ASP A 36 18.38 -11.99 -8.26
N LEU A 37 19.02 -12.36 -7.14
CA LEU A 37 18.50 -12.28 -5.77
C LEU A 37 18.94 -11.02 -5.02
N VAL A 38 18.71 -9.84 -5.62
CA VAL A 38 19.07 -8.53 -5.05
C VAL A 38 18.38 -8.25 -3.70
N GLY A 39 17.19 -8.81 -3.47
CA GLY A 39 16.49 -8.74 -2.19
C GLY A 39 17.27 -9.41 -1.04
N ALA A 40 18.01 -10.48 -1.34
CA ALA A 40 18.76 -11.25 -0.36
C ALA A 40 19.97 -10.47 0.19
N ASP A 41 20.63 -9.64 -0.64
CA ASP A 41 21.79 -8.82 -0.25
C ASP A 41 21.51 -7.85 0.92
N LYS A 42 20.23 -7.56 1.16
CA LYS A 42 19.78 -6.65 2.23
C LYS A 42 19.53 -7.38 3.55
N LEU A 43 19.58 -8.71 3.55
CA LEU A 43 19.23 -9.54 4.69
C LEU A 43 20.48 -10.03 5.41
N THR A 44 20.36 -10.10 6.73
CA THR A 44 21.30 -10.84 7.55
C THR A 44 21.11 -12.34 7.38
N TYR A 45 22.13 -13.11 7.76
CA TYR A 45 22.04 -14.58 7.83
C TYR A 45 20.77 -15.04 8.58
N GLU A 46 20.50 -14.45 9.75
CA GLU A 46 19.37 -14.86 10.59
C GLU A 46 18.03 -14.59 9.91
N GLN A 47 17.86 -13.43 9.28
CA GLN A 47 16.64 -13.06 8.54
C GLN A 47 16.42 -13.92 7.29
N LEU A 48 17.48 -14.50 6.72
CA LEU A 48 17.41 -15.40 5.59
C LEU A 48 17.18 -16.86 6.04
N ALA A 49 17.68 -17.26 7.20
CA ALA A 49 17.65 -18.65 7.66
C ALA A 49 16.42 -19.00 8.53
N ASP A 50 15.74 -18.03 9.13
CA ASP A 50 14.74 -18.23 10.19
C ASP A 50 13.53 -19.12 9.83
N HIS A 51 13.15 -19.19 8.56
CA HIS A 51 11.99 -19.93 8.06
C HIS A 51 12.33 -21.29 7.43
N LEU A 52 13.58 -21.51 7.00
CA LEU A 52 14.06 -22.82 6.54
C LEU A 52 13.78 -23.98 7.51
N PRO A 53 13.93 -23.82 8.85
CA PRO A 53 13.52 -24.84 9.81
C PRO A 53 12.16 -25.49 9.51
N GLY A 54 11.11 -24.67 9.33
CA GLY A 54 9.74 -25.17 9.16
C GLY A 54 9.56 -25.90 7.83
N ILE A 55 10.15 -25.36 6.75
CA ILE A 55 10.10 -26.01 5.42
C ILE A 55 10.80 -27.37 5.46
N LEU A 56 11.98 -27.45 6.11
CA LEU A 56 12.70 -28.71 6.29
C LEU A 56 11.95 -29.71 7.16
N ASP A 57 11.35 -29.25 8.27
CA ASP A 57 10.57 -30.10 9.17
C ASP A 57 9.34 -30.68 8.44
N GLY A 58 8.69 -29.87 7.60
CA GLY A 58 7.59 -30.29 6.73
C GLY A 58 7.99 -31.36 5.72
N LEU A 59 9.10 -31.16 5.00
CA LEU A 59 9.67 -32.17 4.09
C LEU A 59 10.03 -33.46 4.83
N CYS A 60 10.66 -33.31 5.99
CA CYS A 60 11.06 -34.43 6.83
C CYS A 60 9.83 -35.24 7.30
N ALA A 61 8.74 -34.57 7.68
CA ALA A 61 7.49 -35.23 8.00
C ALA A 61 6.92 -35.99 6.80
N ALA A 62 6.91 -35.38 5.61
CA ALA A 62 6.43 -36.03 4.38
C ALA A 62 7.24 -37.29 4.00
N LEU A 63 8.56 -37.26 4.22
CA LEU A 63 9.44 -38.41 4.00
C LEU A 63 9.21 -39.55 5.01
N ASP A 64 8.88 -39.24 6.27
CA ASP A 64 8.63 -40.25 7.30
C ASP A 64 7.26 -40.94 7.13
N VAL A 65 6.22 -40.16 6.81
CA VAL A 65 4.87 -40.72 6.56
C VAL A 65 4.68 -41.26 5.14
N GLU A 66 5.58 -40.91 4.23
CA GLU A 66 5.56 -41.24 2.79
C GLU A 66 4.28 -40.80 2.06
N ASP A 67 3.60 -39.79 2.61
CA ASP A 67 2.30 -39.31 2.17
C ASP A 67 2.16 -37.81 2.47
N LEU A 68 2.24 -36.98 1.43
CA LEU A 68 2.22 -35.53 1.54
C LEU A 68 0.90 -35.00 2.11
N ASP A 69 -0.23 -35.61 1.71
CA ASP A 69 -1.57 -35.16 2.07
C ASP A 69 -1.80 -35.20 3.59
N ARG A 70 -1.09 -36.09 4.31
CA ARG A 70 -1.21 -36.22 5.77
C ARG A 70 -0.51 -35.10 6.54
N VAL A 71 0.43 -34.41 5.91
CA VAL A 71 1.27 -33.36 6.53
C VAL A 71 1.08 -31.99 5.87
N GLU A 72 0.34 -31.93 4.76
CA GLU A 72 0.03 -30.73 3.99
C GLU A 72 -0.40 -29.53 4.87
N PRO A 73 -1.34 -29.65 5.83
CA PRO A 73 -1.78 -28.49 6.62
C PRO A 73 -0.68 -27.81 7.44
N ALA A 74 0.33 -28.57 7.87
CA ALA A 74 1.48 -28.02 8.58
C ALA A 74 2.43 -27.30 7.61
N ILE A 75 2.73 -27.95 6.47
CA ILE A 75 3.60 -27.37 5.44
C ILE A 75 3.00 -26.09 4.88
N GLU A 76 1.69 -26.06 4.65
CA GLU A 76 1.01 -24.84 4.20
C GLU A 76 1.14 -23.68 5.18
N ARG A 77 1.09 -23.95 6.49
CA ARG A 77 1.23 -22.90 7.51
C ARG A 77 2.61 -22.27 7.45
N ASP A 78 3.64 -23.09 7.33
CA ASP A 78 5.02 -22.63 7.25
C ASP A 78 5.29 -21.93 5.92
N ALA A 79 4.71 -22.41 4.82
CA ALA A 79 4.77 -21.75 3.51
C ALA A 79 4.08 -20.37 3.51
N ARG A 80 2.90 -20.24 4.14
CA ARG A 80 2.26 -18.91 4.32
C ARG A 80 3.15 -17.98 5.12
N SER A 81 3.73 -18.47 6.22
CA SER A 81 4.66 -17.68 7.04
C SER A 81 5.86 -17.21 6.20
N HIS A 82 6.46 -18.11 5.42
CA HIS A 82 7.58 -17.79 4.54
C HIS A 82 7.21 -16.71 3.50
N GLY A 83 6.10 -16.88 2.77
CA GLY A 83 5.62 -15.88 1.82
C GLY A 83 5.37 -14.51 2.46
N LEU A 84 4.74 -14.48 3.64
CA LEU A 84 4.49 -13.25 4.40
C LEU A 84 5.78 -12.56 4.84
N VAL A 85 6.77 -13.32 5.33
CA VAL A 85 8.07 -12.79 5.75
C VAL A 85 8.80 -12.19 4.53
N ARG A 86 8.85 -12.91 3.40
CA ARG A 86 9.48 -12.42 2.17
C ARG A 86 8.81 -11.15 1.63
N TRP A 87 7.49 -11.10 1.65
CA TRP A 87 6.75 -9.87 1.31
C TRP A 87 7.18 -8.68 2.17
N ARG A 88 7.25 -8.87 3.51
CA ARG A 88 7.67 -7.81 4.44
C ARG A 88 9.13 -7.39 4.27
N GLN A 89 9.97 -8.30 3.82
CA GLN A 89 11.38 -8.04 3.48
C GLN A 89 11.54 -7.38 2.10
N GLY A 90 10.46 -7.21 1.33
CA GLY A 90 10.49 -6.57 0.03
C GLY A 90 10.98 -7.46 -1.11
N TYR A 91 10.93 -8.78 -0.94
CA TYR A 91 11.22 -9.72 -2.02
C TYR A 91 10.20 -9.58 -3.15
N ARG A 92 10.70 -9.67 -4.38
CA ARG A 92 9.85 -9.85 -5.56
C ARG A 92 9.46 -11.32 -5.69
N ILE A 93 8.38 -11.58 -6.44
CA ILE A 93 7.87 -12.94 -6.63
C ILE A 93 8.91 -13.80 -7.36
N GLU A 94 9.60 -13.24 -8.35
CA GLU A 94 10.67 -13.92 -9.06
C GLU A 94 11.84 -14.30 -8.15
N GLU A 95 12.16 -13.47 -7.15
CA GLU A 95 13.21 -13.74 -6.17
C GLU A 95 12.79 -14.86 -5.22
N LEU A 96 11.55 -14.85 -4.75
CA LEU A 96 10.98 -15.93 -3.95
C LEU A 96 11.01 -17.28 -4.71
N VAL A 97 10.62 -17.27 -5.99
CA VAL A 97 10.69 -18.48 -6.84
C VAL A 97 12.13 -18.96 -6.96
N ARG A 98 13.06 -18.05 -7.27
CA ARG A 98 14.47 -18.40 -7.48
C ARG A 98 15.13 -18.92 -6.20
N GLU A 99 14.82 -18.31 -5.07
CA GLU A 99 15.29 -18.75 -3.76
C GLU A 99 14.85 -20.19 -3.42
N LEU A 100 13.60 -20.53 -3.68
CA LEU A 100 13.06 -21.87 -3.47
C LEU A 100 13.61 -22.89 -4.48
N ASP A 101 13.88 -22.47 -5.72
CA ASP A 101 14.55 -23.28 -6.73
C ASP A 101 15.99 -23.65 -6.30
N LEU A 102 16.76 -22.68 -5.79
CA LEU A 102 18.09 -22.96 -5.23
C LEU A 102 18.01 -23.92 -4.04
N PHE A 103 16.95 -23.84 -3.25
CA PHE A 103 16.75 -24.77 -2.13
C PHE A 103 16.44 -26.18 -2.61
N HIS A 104 15.60 -26.31 -3.63
CA HIS A 104 15.32 -27.59 -4.27
C HIS A 104 16.59 -28.22 -4.85
N GLN A 105 17.47 -27.43 -5.50
CA GLN A 105 18.76 -27.92 -6.00
C GLN A 105 19.66 -28.42 -4.86
N ALA A 106 19.75 -27.67 -3.75
CA ALA A 106 20.54 -28.11 -2.58
C ALA A 106 20.03 -29.44 -1.99
N LEU A 107 18.71 -29.66 -1.98
CA LEU A 107 18.11 -30.92 -1.54
C LEU A 107 18.33 -32.06 -2.55
N ALA A 108 18.31 -31.78 -3.85
CA ALA A 108 18.62 -32.76 -4.88
C ALA A 108 20.07 -33.25 -4.76
N ASP A 109 21.03 -32.33 -4.60
CA ASP A 109 22.43 -32.65 -4.35
C ASP A 109 22.62 -33.49 -3.07
N ALA A 110 21.82 -33.22 -2.03
CA ALA A 110 21.85 -33.97 -0.78
C ALA A 110 21.35 -35.40 -0.98
N LEU A 111 20.28 -35.58 -1.76
CA LEU A 111 19.72 -36.89 -2.11
C LEU A 111 20.71 -37.72 -2.91
N GLU A 112 21.39 -37.14 -3.90
CA GLU A 112 22.40 -37.83 -4.69
C GLU A 112 23.57 -38.30 -3.81
N LYS A 113 24.09 -37.42 -2.96
CA LYS A 113 25.17 -37.77 -2.02
C LYS A 113 24.77 -38.89 -1.05
N PHE A 114 23.53 -38.89 -0.58
CA PHE A 114 23.02 -39.94 0.30
C PHE A 114 22.89 -41.27 -0.44
N ALA A 115 22.34 -41.25 -1.67
CA ALA A 115 22.17 -42.44 -2.49
C ALA A 115 23.51 -43.11 -2.84
N ASP A 116 24.56 -42.32 -3.04
CA ASP A 116 25.91 -42.84 -3.28
C ASP A 116 26.55 -43.47 -2.03
N GLN A 117 26.13 -43.06 -0.83
CA GLN A 117 26.68 -43.53 0.45
C GLN A 117 25.95 -44.75 1.02
N ASP A 118 24.64 -44.86 0.81
CA ASP A 118 23.84 -45.97 1.35
C ASP A 118 23.47 -46.97 0.24
N SER A 119 24.19 -48.09 0.18
CA SER A 119 23.93 -49.18 -0.78
C SER A 119 22.55 -49.84 -0.62
N THR A 120 21.84 -49.62 0.50
CA THR A 120 20.46 -50.09 0.70
C THR A 120 19.42 -49.13 0.11
N PHE A 121 19.83 -47.92 -0.26
CA PHE A 121 18.99 -46.91 -0.89
C PHE A 121 18.89 -47.14 -2.41
N THR A 122 18.02 -48.06 -2.79
CA THR A 122 17.76 -48.41 -4.21
C THR A 122 17.30 -47.22 -5.06
N ARG A 123 17.44 -47.36 -6.39
CA ARG A 123 16.89 -46.40 -7.38
C ARG A 123 15.39 -46.13 -7.22
N HIS A 124 14.63 -47.11 -6.72
CA HIS A 124 13.21 -46.92 -6.43
C HIS A 124 13.01 -45.95 -5.27
N HIS A 125 13.77 -46.10 -4.18
CA HIS A 125 13.73 -45.19 -3.03
C HIS A 125 14.17 -43.78 -3.41
N GLU A 126 15.23 -43.67 -4.22
CA GLU A 126 15.71 -42.40 -4.75
C GLU A 126 14.65 -41.69 -5.60
N GLY A 127 13.99 -42.42 -6.51
CA GLY A 127 12.88 -41.89 -7.30
C GLY A 127 11.70 -41.42 -6.44
N ARG A 128 11.38 -42.15 -5.37
CA ARG A 128 10.31 -41.78 -4.43
C ARG A 128 10.68 -40.53 -3.62
N ALA A 129 11.89 -40.47 -3.07
CA ALA A 129 12.39 -39.31 -2.33
C ALA A 129 12.41 -38.05 -3.21
N ARG A 130 12.94 -38.14 -4.43
CA ARG A 130 12.98 -37.03 -5.39
C ARG A 130 11.59 -36.49 -5.68
N ARG A 131 10.60 -37.37 -5.84
CA ARG A 131 9.21 -36.98 -6.06
C ARG A 131 8.63 -36.25 -4.84
N LEU A 132 8.80 -36.79 -3.63
CA LEU A 132 8.31 -36.16 -2.40
C LEU A 132 8.95 -34.79 -2.15
N VAL A 133 10.25 -34.65 -2.42
CA VAL A 133 10.95 -33.36 -2.37
C VAL A 133 10.32 -32.37 -3.35
N ALA A 134 10.17 -32.76 -4.63
CA ALA A 134 9.61 -31.89 -5.66
C ALA A 134 8.16 -31.48 -5.36
N GLU A 135 7.32 -32.42 -4.92
CA GLU A 135 5.92 -32.15 -4.55
C GLU A 135 5.83 -31.20 -3.34
N THR A 136 6.64 -31.43 -2.30
CA THR A 136 6.70 -30.55 -1.12
C THR A 136 7.12 -29.13 -1.49
N LEU A 137 8.20 -28.99 -2.26
CA LEU A 137 8.74 -27.68 -2.65
C LEU A 137 7.78 -26.94 -3.60
N SER A 138 7.11 -27.66 -4.50
CA SER A 138 6.07 -27.10 -5.38
C SER A 138 4.90 -26.53 -4.56
N MET A 139 4.44 -27.26 -3.54
CA MET A 139 3.40 -26.80 -2.63
C MET A 139 3.84 -25.58 -1.81
N VAL A 140 5.08 -25.59 -1.28
CA VAL A 140 5.64 -24.44 -0.55
C VAL A 140 5.71 -23.21 -1.46
N ALA A 141 6.20 -23.35 -2.69
CA ALA A 141 6.26 -22.26 -3.65
C ALA A 141 4.87 -21.70 -3.98
N LEU A 142 3.92 -22.56 -4.34
CA LEU A 142 2.57 -22.14 -4.67
C LEU A 142 1.89 -21.40 -3.52
N THR A 143 1.98 -21.93 -2.30
CA THR A 143 1.36 -21.35 -1.12
C THR A 143 2.04 -20.05 -0.71
N SER A 144 3.36 -19.98 -0.75
CA SER A 144 4.11 -18.74 -0.45
C SER A 144 3.78 -17.63 -1.46
N ILE A 145 3.71 -17.95 -2.75
CA ILE A 145 3.35 -16.99 -3.81
C ILE A 145 1.91 -16.49 -3.63
N LYS A 146 0.96 -17.40 -3.34
CA LYS A 146 -0.43 -17.02 -3.05
C LYS A 146 -0.51 -16.03 -1.89
N GLU A 147 0.26 -16.25 -0.83
CA GLU A 147 0.30 -15.34 0.32
C GLU A 147 0.85 -13.96 -0.09
N VAL A 148 1.98 -13.91 -0.81
CA VAL A 148 2.55 -12.65 -1.31
C VAL A 148 1.56 -11.88 -2.20
N VAL A 149 0.88 -12.57 -3.12
CA VAL A 149 -0.13 -11.95 -3.99
C VAL A 149 -1.33 -11.45 -3.21
N SER A 150 -1.80 -12.22 -2.23
CA SER A 150 -2.90 -11.82 -1.34
C SER A 150 -2.55 -10.54 -0.57
N GLU A 151 -1.37 -10.50 0.05
CA GLU A 151 -0.91 -9.33 0.79
C GLU A 151 -0.71 -8.10 -0.10
N ARG A 152 -0.18 -8.30 -1.31
CA ARG A 152 -0.06 -7.24 -2.31
C ARG A 152 -1.42 -6.68 -2.70
N ASN A 153 -2.39 -7.53 -3.02
CA ASN A 153 -3.74 -7.10 -3.40
C ASN A 153 -4.42 -6.36 -2.25
N ARG A 154 -4.33 -6.88 -1.02
CA ARG A 154 -4.83 -6.21 0.19
C ARG A 154 -4.25 -4.80 0.34
N LYS A 155 -2.95 -4.63 0.07
CA LYS A 155 -2.29 -3.32 0.13
C LYS A 155 -2.74 -2.37 -0.98
N ILE A 156 -2.94 -2.90 -2.19
CA ILE A 156 -3.47 -2.14 -3.33
C ILE A 156 -4.89 -1.64 -3.02
N ASP A 157 -5.75 -2.49 -2.49
CA ASP A 157 -7.12 -2.14 -2.13
C ASP A 157 -7.14 -1.05 -1.04
N GLU A 158 -6.27 -1.16 -0.03
CA GLU A 158 -6.11 -0.16 1.02
C GLU A 158 -5.74 1.22 0.45
N TYR A 159 -4.71 1.28 -0.41
CA TYR A 159 -4.29 2.53 -1.04
C TYR A 159 -5.34 3.10 -1.99
N THR A 160 -6.00 2.24 -2.76
CA THR A 160 -7.07 2.65 -3.68
C THR A 160 -8.22 3.30 -2.92
N GLY A 161 -8.69 2.67 -1.83
CA GLY A 161 -9.75 3.24 -1.00
C GLY A 161 -9.33 4.55 -0.30
N ARG A 162 -8.06 4.71 0.08
CA ARG A 162 -7.54 6.00 0.59
C ARG A 162 -7.55 7.08 -0.49
N LEU A 163 -7.13 6.75 -1.70
CA LEU A 163 -7.08 7.66 -2.83
C LEU A 163 -8.49 8.12 -3.24
N GLU A 164 -9.45 7.21 -3.29
CA GLU A 164 -10.85 7.53 -3.59
C GLU A 164 -11.45 8.51 -2.57
N ARG A 165 -11.23 8.27 -1.27
CA ARG A 165 -11.68 9.18 -0.21
C ARG A 165 -11.06 10.56 -0.34
N ALA A 166 -9.75 10.64 -0.55
CA ALA A 166 -9.05 11.91 -0.73
C ALA A 166 -9.54 12.67 -1.97
N ASN A 167 -9.80 11.96 -3.07
CA ASN A 167 -10.31 12.56 -4.31
C ASN A 167 -11.75 13.08 -4.14
N HIS A 168 -12.59 12.33 -3.40
CA HIS A 168 -13.94 12.78 -3.05
C HIS A 168 -13.91 14.05 -2.21
N GLU A 169 -13.06 14.10 -1.18
CA GLU A 169 -12.90 15.29 -0.34
C GLU A 169 -12.39 16.50 -1.14
N LEU A 170 -11.41 16.28 -2.03
CA LEU A 170 -10.89 17.32 -2.91
C LEU A 170 -11.98 17.88 -3.83
N THR A 171 -12.83 17.01 -4.38
CA THR A 171 -13.98 17.41 -5.21
C THR A 171 -14.97 18.26 -4.42
N LEU A 172 -15.27 17.89 -3.16
CA LEU A 172 -16.16 18.68 -2.30
C LEU A 172 -15.56 20.06 -1.98
N LYS A 173 -14.27 20.11 -1.64
CA LYS A 173 -13.56 21.37 -1.40
C LYS A 173 -13.54 22.27 -2.64
N GLN A 174 -13.33 21.70 -3.83
CA GLN A 174 -13.36 22.45 -5.09
C GLN A 174 -14.74 23.04 -5.38
N ARG A 175 -15.82 22.30 -5.11
CA ARG A 175 -17.20 22.82 -5.24
C ARG A 175 -17.44 23.97 -4.27
N LEU A 176 -17.09 23.80 -2.99
CA LEU A 176 -17.23 24.85 -1.98
C LEU A 176 -16.50 26.13 -2.39
N VAL A 177 -15.27 26.00 -2.89
CA VAL A 177 -14.49 27.13 -3.40
C VAL A 177 -15.18 27.79 -4.60
N SER A 178 -15.70 27.00 -5.54
CA SER A 178 -16.44 27.51 -6.70
C SER A 178 -17.69 28.30 -6.29
N ASP A 179 -18.49 27.75 -5.37
CA ASP A 179 -19.71 28.38 -4.86
C ASP A 179 -19.39 29.71 -4.15
N LEU A 180 -18.30 29.75 -3.37
CA LEU A 180 -17.80 30.96 -2.74
C LEU A 180 -17.37 32.02 -3.78
N TYR A 181 -16.69 31.60 -4.85
CA TYR A 181 -16.31 32.50 -5.94
C TYR A 181 -17.53 33.08 -6.66
N GLU A 182 -18.55 32.26 -6.95
CA GLU A 182 -19.78 32.71 -7.59
C GLU A 182 -20.55 33.69 -6.70
N SER A 183 -20.70 33.38 -5.41
CA SER A 183 -21.34 34.25 -4.42
C SER A 183 -20.65 35.61 -4.32
N ARG A 184 -19.31 35.62 -4.18
CA ARG A 184 -18.52 36.86 -4.16
C ARG A 184 -18.68 37.67 -5.43
N MET A 185 -18.72 37.02 -6.59
CA MET A 185 -18.91 37.68 -7.88
C MET A 185 -20.30 38.32 -7.99
N GLN A 186 -21.35 37.62 -7.55
CA GLN A 186 -22.72 38.16 -7.55
C GLN A 186 -22.85 39.39 -6.65
N ILE A 187 -22.29 39.33 -5.44
CA ILE A 187 -22.29 40.45 -4.49
C ILE A 187 -21.52 41.64 -5.06
N THR A 188 -20.32 41.40 -5.60
CA THR A 188 -19.52 42.46 -6.24
C THR A 188 -20.28 43.14 -7.38
N ARG A 189 -20.98 42.37 -8.22
CA ARG A 189 -21.82 42.94 -9.29
C ARG A 189 -22.96 43.79 -8.75
N SER A 190 -23.66 43.33 -7.72
CA SER A 190 -24.76 44.08 -7.09
C SER A 190 -24.26 45.41 -6.53
N VAL A 191 -23.17 45.37 -5.77
CA VAL A 191 -22.53 46.56 -5.19
C VAL A 191 -22.14 47.57 -6.26
N VAL A 192 -21.47 47.13 -7.33
CA VAL A 192 -21.04 48.01 -8.42
C VAL A 192 -22.24 48.66 -9.11
N HIS A 193 -23.33 47.89 -9.29
CA HIS A 193 -24.56 48.41 -9.86
C HIS A 193 -25.19 49.49 -8.96
N ASP A 194 -25.27 49.26 -7.66
CA ASP A 194 -25.88 50.20 -6.71
C ASP A 194 -25.04 51.47 -6.54
N LEU A 195 -23.72 51.34 -6.46
CA LEU A 195 -22.79 52.47 -6.50
C LEU A 195 -22.98 53.33 -7.76
N ARG A 196 -23.12 52.69 -8.93
CA ARG A 196 -23.36 53.41 -10.19
C ARG A 196 -24.71 54.14 -10.17
N ASN A 197 -25.75 53.53 -9.61
CA ASN A 197 -27.06 54.15 -9.48
C ASN A 197 -27.03 55.38 -8.56
N PHE A 198 -26.38 55.27 -7.40
CA PHE A 198 -26.19 56.39 -6.47
C PHE A 198 -25.40 57.53 -7.12
N LEU A 199 -24.29 57.21 -7.80
CA LEU A 199 -23.47 58.21 -8.51
C LEU A 199 -24.26 58.91 -9.63
N ASN A 200 -25.06 58.17 -10.40
CA ASN A 200 -25.90 58.76 -11.45
C ASN A 200 -26.96 59.70 -10.87
N ALA A 201 -27.67 59.28 -9.81
CA ALA A 201 -28.66 60.11 -9.15
C ALA A 201 -28.04 61.37 -8.52
N PHE A 202 -26.87 61.23 -7.90
CA PHE A 202 -26.09 62.34 -7.36
C PHE A 202 -25.67 63.32 -8.46
N SER A 203 -25.19 62.82 -9.60
CA SER A 203 -24.84 63.64 -10.76
C SER A 203 -26.03 64.41 -11.33
N ILE A 204 -27.20 63.76 -11.45
CA ILE A 204 -28.45 64.42 -11.88
C ILE A 204 -28.84 65.54 -10.92
N ALA A 205 -28.72 65.32 -9.62
CA ALA A 205 -29.00 66.35 -8.61
C ALA A 205 -28.07 67.56 -8.77
N LEU A 206 -26.77 67.35 -8.94
CA LEU A 206 -25.80 68.44 -9.20
C LEU A 206 -26.11 69.22 -10.49
N GLN A 207 -26.52 68.51 -11.55
CA GLN A 207 -26.95 69.16 -12.79
C GLN A 207 -28.21 70.00 -12.61
N LEU A 208 -29.15 69.56 -11.74
CA LEU A 208 -30.37 70.29 -11.44
C LEU A 208 -30.08 71.61 -10.72
N VAL A 209 -29.15 71.61 -9.76
CA VAL A 209 -28.66 72.84 -9.10
C VAL A 209 -28.13 73.83 -10.13
N SER A 210 -27.34 73.33 -11.10
CA SER A 210 -26.70 74.16 -12.12
C SER A 210 -27.68 74.74 -13.13
N ARG A 211 -28.73 73.99 -13.51
CA ARG A 211 -29.69 74.38 -14.57
C ARG A 211 -30.94 75.08 -14.06
N ALA A 212 -31.34 74.85 -12.82
CA ALA A 212 -32.56 75.42 -12.24
C ALA A 212 -32.31 75.84 -10.77
N PRO A 213 -31.70 77.01 -10.54
CA PRO A 213 -31.30 77.46 -9.19
C PRO A 213 -32.46 77.55 -8.19
N LEU A 214 -33.68 77.84 -8.67
CA LEU A 214 -34.90 77.86 -7.86
C LEU A 214 -35.30 76.48 -7.29
N LYS A 215 -34.72 75.39 -7.79
CA LYS A 215 -34.90 74.01 -7.30
C LYS A 215 -33.68 73.49 -6.53
N ALA A 216 -32.74 74.36 -6.15
CA ALA A 216 -31.49 73.97 -5.51
C ALA A 216 -31.71 73.16 -4.21
N ASP A 217 -32.66 73.54 -3.36
CA ASP A 217 -32.94 72.80 -2.11
C ASP A 217 -33.41 71.36 -2.36
N VAL A 218 -34.26 71.16 -3.37
CA VAL A 218 -34.74 69.82 -3.75
C VAL A 218 -33.57 68.98 -4.26
N ALA A 219 -32.71 69.57 -5.09
CA ALA A 219 -31.52 68.91 -5.62
C ALA A 219 -30.50 68.58 -4.52
N LEU A 220 -30.24 69.50 -3.58
CA LEU A 220 -29.33 69.28 -2.46
C LEU A 220 -29.84 68.17 -1.53
N THR A 221 -31.15 68.14 -1.30
CA THR A 221 -31.81 67.07 -0.52
C THR A 221 -31.64 65.71 -1.19
N MET A 222 -31.83 65.63 -2.52
CA MET A 222 -31.58 64.41 -3.29
C MET A 222 -30.10 63.98 -3.20
N ALA A 223 -29.16 64.89 -3.39
CA ALA A 223 -27.72 64.59 -3.31
C ALA A 223 -27.30 64.11 -1.91
N THR A 224 -27.81 64.76 -0.86
CA THR A 224 -27.55 64.39 0.54
C THR A 224 -28.10 63.01 0.85
N ARG A 225 -29.30 62.68 0.37
CA ARG A 225 -29.88 61.34 0.51
C ARG A 225 -29.02 60.29 -0.19
N GLN A 226 -28.60 60.53 -1.44
CA GLN A 226 -27.76 59.57 -2.16
C GLN A 226 -26.40 59.34 -1.50
N ALA A 227 -25.81 60.37 -0.90
CA ALA A 227 -24.57 60.24 -0.13
C ALA A 227 -24.78 59.42 1.16
N ALA A 228 -25.93 59.57 1.82
CA ALA A 228 -26.29 58.77 2.99
C ALA A 228 -26.53 57.29 2.60
N ASP A 229 -27.29 57.04 1.54
CA ASP A 229 -27.56 55.68 1.04
C ASP A 229 -26.25 54.97 0.60
N MET A 230 -25.32 55.70 -0.04
CA MET A 230 -24.01 55.16 -0.40
C MET A 230 -23.14 54.84 0.81
N LYS A 231 -23.18 55.68 1.85
CA LYS A 231 -22.46 55.42 3.10
C LYS A 231 -22.98 54.16 3.77
N GLU A 232 -24.30 54.00 3.83
CA GLU A 232 -24.92 52.80 4.40
C GLU A 232 -24.49 51.53 3.66
N LEU A 233 -24.47 51.55 2.32
CA LEU A 233 -23.97 50.41 1.52
C LEU A 233 -22.50 50.08 1.83
N VAL A 234 -21.63 51.09 1.96
CA VAL A 234 -20.21 50.88 2.29
C VAL A 234 -20.06 50.30 3.70
N ASP A 235 -20.80 50.80 4.67
CA ASP A 235 -20.78 50.29 6.05
C ASP A 235 -21.24 48.81 6.08
N GLN A 236 -22.31 48.46 5.34
CA GLN A 236 -22.77 47.08 5.19
C GLN A 236 -21.71 46.17 4.52
N MET A 237 -20.97 46.67 3.54
CA MET A 237 -19.89 45.90 2.90
C MET A 237 -18.71 45.62 3.83
N VAL A 238 -18.37 46.56 4.71
CA VAL A 238 -17.31 46.38 5.71
C VAL A 238 -17.71 45.31 6.72
N GLU A 239 -18.95 45.35 7.22
CA GLU A 239 -19.49 44.30 8.10
C GLU A 239 -19.46 42.92 7.41
N TYR A 240 -19.89 42.86 6.14
CA TYR A 240 -19.87 41.63 5.36
C TYR A 240 -18.45 41.09 5.13
N SER A 241 -17.46 41.97 4.93
CA SER A 241 -16.05 41.58 4.78
C SER A 241 -15.46 40.99 6.05
N VAL A 242 -15.88 41.45 7.23
CA VAL A 242 -15.43 40.90 8.52
C VAL A 242 -15.99 39.49 8.72
N VAL A 243 -17.29 39.30 8.43
CA VAL A 243 -17.95 37.98 8.54
C VAL A 243 -17.33 36.93 7.61
N LEU A 244 -16.89 37.33 6.41
CA LEU A 244 -16.20 36.43 5.48
C LEU A 244 -14.71 36.20 5.82
N GLY A 245 -14.08 37.10 6.58
CA GLY A 245 -12.68 37.00 7.00
C GLY A 245 -12.47 36.12 8.24
N ASP A 246 -13.52 35.93 9.06
CA ASP A 246 -13.46 35.19 10.33
C ASP A 246 -13.69 33.68 10.21
N ALA A 247 -13.86 33.16 8.98
CA ALA A 247 -13.71 31.73 8.73
C ALA A 247 -12.23 31.36 8.88
N ALA A 248 -11.87 30.89 10.08
CA ALA A 248 -10.54 30.51 10.54
C ALA A 248 -9.63 29.89 9.46
N PRO A 249 -8.30 30.16 9.52
CA PRO A 249 -7.34 29.58 8.59
C PRO A 249 -7.48 28.05 8.60
N LEU A 250 -7.54 27.46 7.40
CA LEU A 250 -7.39 26.03 7.19
C LEU A 250 -6.11 25.56 7.89
N THR A 251 -6.24 25.06 9.11
CA THR A 251 -5.16 24.35 9.79
C THR A 251 -4.93 23.08 8.99
N LEU A 252 -3.92 23.12 8.13
CA LEU A 252 -3.29 21.93 7.57
C LEU A 252 -2.80 21.09 8.76
N GLU A 253 -3.47 19.97 9.03
CA GLU A 253 -2.88 18.92 9.85
C GLU A 253 -1.53 18.53 9.23
N GLN A 254 -0.47 18.68 10.01
CA GLN A 254 0.86 18.23 9.63
C GLN A 254 0.86 16.70 9.57
N VAL A 255 1.31 16.18 8.43
CA VAL A 255 1.60 14.76 8.16
C VAL A 255 2.78 14.29 8.99
#